data_AF-A0A7G5ZS85-F1
#
_entry.id   AF-A0A7G5ZS85-F1
#
_cell.length_a   1.000
_cell.length_b   1.000
_cell.length_c   1.000
_cell.angle_alpha   90.00
_cell.angle_beta   90.00
_cell.angle_gamma   90.00
#
_symmetry.space_group_name_H-M   'P 1'
#
loop_
_entity.id
_entity.type
_entity.pdbx_description
1 polymer ?
#
loop_
_entity_poly.entity_id
_entity_poly.type
_entity_poly.pdbx_seq_one_letter_code
_entity_poly.pdbx_strand_id
1 'polypeptide(L)'
;MTAPTVAQTAGTLVGPFVVNTNQTSVAVTVDPAVSVTDGNGTALDLSAVADGQELYLDLRGGTAAGSATVQVAAQGSSSTGTVISVPNTPGGTPTAADHAQSIILVAPDTTKTTAEATVQWTAQPGAAQPAIGTSLVDAADGDRVLDWNGGTVIDTVAYQDLVPGTTYTLWGELMRKSDGQPTGITGSTTFTPTTPEGSVDVNFIVPEGFDGEVLVAFEALFEGAEASGEPLAVHQDIDDAAQTVTVEAAPVVVSPTPTPAAPTTPTTGGAGNLAATGGTVPIAATAAAVLALLAGAMLTRVRRRGAGV
;
A
#
# COMPACT_ATOMS: atom_id res chain seq x y z
N MET A 1 -24.86 -18.29 -14.48
CA MET A 1 -23.54 -18.90 -14.68
C MET A 1 -23.20 -19.75 -13.48
N THR A 2 -22.37 -20.77 -13.66
CA THR A 2 -21.79 -21.56 -12.56
C THR A 2 -20.29 -21.37 -12.50
N ALA A 3 -19.74 -21.46 -11.29
CA ALA A 3 -18.30 -21.43 -11.03
C ALA A 3 -17.78 -22.86 -10.73
N PRO A 4 -16.49 -23.13 -10.93
CA PRO A 4 -15.90 -24.40 -10.49
C PRO A 4 -16.00 -24.56 -8.97
N THR A 5 -16.32 -25.78 -8.52
CA THR A 5 -16.45 -26.13 -7.10
C THR A 5 -15.21 -26.82 -6.53
N VAL A 6 -14.28 -27.22 -7.40
CA VAL A 6 -13.02 -27.86 -7.02
C VAL A 6 -11.95 -26.79 -6.82
N ALA A 7 -11.05 -27.02 -5.86
CA ALA A 7 -9.89 -26.16 -5.64
C ALA A 7 -9.08 -26.00 -6.93
N GLN A 8 -8.69 -24.75 -7.22
CA GLN A 8 -8.01 -24.36 -8.43
C GLN A 8 -6.56 -23.97 -8.09
N THR A 9 -5.65 -24.13 -9.04
CA THR A 9 -4.23 -23.85 -8.84
C THR A 9 -3.69 -23.07 -10.02
N ALA A 10 -2.76 -22.14 -9.76
CA ALA A 10 -2.01 -21.46 -10.81
C ALA A 10 -1.17 -22.46 -11.63
N GLY A 11 -0.85 -22.10 -12.88
CA GLY A 11 -0.16 -22.99 -13.81
C GLY A 11 -1.11 -23.92 -14.60
N THR A 12 -2.42 -23.84 -14.37
CA THR A 12 -3.43 -24.64 -15.09
C THR A 12 -4.52 -23.77 -15.71
N LEU A 13 -5.41 -24.41 -16.49
CA LEU A 13 -6.68 -23.79 -16.91
C LEU A 13 -7.66 -23.86 -15.74
N VAL A 14 -8.15 -22.71 -15.26
CA VAL A 14 -9.07 -22.61 -14.12
C VAL A 14 -10.51 -22.54 -14.61
N GLY A 15 -11.33 -23.52 -14.22
CA GLY A 15 -12.70 -23.67 -14.70
C GLY A 15 -13.26 -25.09 -14.48
N PRO A 16 -14.35 -25.46 -15.18
CA PRO A 16 -15.08 -24.63 -16.12
C PRO A 16 -16.00 -23.62 -15.40
N PHE A 17 -16.17 -22.45 -16.02
CA PHE A 17 -17.36 -21.64 -15.82
C PHE A 17 -18.35 -21.98 -16.92
N VAL A 18 -19.60 -22.27 -16.56
CA VAL A 18 -20.64 -22.58 -17.55
C VAL A 18 -21.61 -21.42 -17.65
N VAL A 19 -21.75 -20.90 -18.87
CA VAL A 19 -22.75 -19.87 -19.18
C VAL A 19 -24.05 -20.56 -19.53
N ASN A 20 -25.13 -20.18 -18.84
CA ASN A 20 -26.48 -20.57 -19.21
C ASN A 20 -27.29 -19.33 -19.55
N THR A 21 -27.84 -19.26 -20.76
CA THR A 21 -28.56 -18.09 -21.28
C THR A 21 -29.63 -18.51 -22.28
N ASN A 22 -30.71 -17.74 -22.36
CA ASN A 22 -31.73 -17.87 -23.39
C ASN A 22 -31.51 -16.90 -24.57
N GLN A 23 -30.44 -16.11 -24.55
CA GLN A 23 -30.03 -15.23 -25.63
C GLN A 23 -29.14 -16.00 -26.63
N THR A 24 -29.12 -15.55 -27.90
CA THR A 24 -28.24 -16.13 -28.93
C THR A 24 -26.76 -16.09 -28.52
N SER A 25 -26.36 -15.03 -27.83
CA SER A 25 -25.04 -14.90 -27.22
C SER A 25 -25.05 -13.86 -26.09
N VAL A 26 -24.03 -13.89 -25.25
CA VAL A 26 -23.80 -12.93 -24.17
C VAL A 26 -22.35 -12.46 -24.17
N ALA A 27 -22.11 -11.29 -23.57
CA ALA A 27 -20.77 -10.77 -23.36
C ALA A 27 -20.22 -11.20 -21.99
N VAL A 28 -18.94 -11.53 -21.93
CA VAL A 28 -18.21 -11.90 -20.72
C VAL A 28 -17.07 -10.93 -20.49
N THR A 29 -16.89 -10.51 -19.23
CA THR A 29 -15.74 -9.75 -18.77
C THR A 29 -15.14 -10.42 -17.54
N VAL A 30 -13.83 -10.27 -17.35
CA VAL A 30 -13.10 -10.85 -16.20
C VAL A 30 -12.26 -9.74 -15.55
N ASP A 31 -12.32 -9.67 -14.22
CA ASP A 31 -11.57 -8.71 -13.42
C ASP A 31 -10.80 -9.46 -12.28
N PRO A 32 -9.47 -9.35 -12.18
CA PRO A 32 -8.57 -8.66 -13.11
C PRO A 32 -8.58 -9.30 -14.50
N ALA A 33 -8.11 -8.57 -15.51
CA ALA A 33 -8.09 -9.04 -16.89
C ALA A 33 -7.19 -10.28 -17.03
N VAL A 34 -7.81 -11.44 -17.25
CA VAL A 34 -7.14 -12.72 -17.50
C VAL A 34 -7.60 -13.27 -18.85
N SER A 35 -6.69 -13.92 -19.57
CA SER A 35 -7.02 -14.57 -20.84
C SER A 35 -8.02 -15.71 -20.63
N VAL A 36 -9.03 -15.81 -21.49
CA VAL A 36 -10.07 -16.84 -21.37
C VAL A 36 -10.03 -17.75 -22.58
N THR A 37 -10.10 -19.05 -22.32
CA THR A 37 -9.94 -20.12 -23.31
C THR A 37 -11.01 -21.20 -23.17
N ASP A 38 -11.11 -22.07 -24.17
CA ASP A 38 -11.85 -23.33 -24.08
C ASP A 38 -11.08 -24.38 -23.27
N GLY A 39 -11.66 -25.57 -23.06
CA GLY A 39 -11.02 -26.66 -22.34
C GLY A 39 -9.73 -27.20 -22.99
N ASN A 40 -9.42 -26.81 -24.23
CA ASN A 40 -8.19 -27.16 -24.94
C ASN A 40 -7.13 -26.03 -24.88
N GLY A 41 -7.47 -24.88 -24.29
CA GLY A 41 -6.60 -23.71 -24.21
C GLY A 41 -6.62 -22.83 -25.47
N THR A 42 -7.65 -22.93 -26.30
CA THR A 42 -7.88 -22.04 -27.45
C THR A 42 -8.58 -20.78 -27.00
N ALA A 43 -8.12 -19.60 -27.41
CA ALA A 43 -8.75 -18.33 -27.05
C ALA A 43 -10.21 -18.24 -27.49
N LEU A 44 -11.08 -17.74 -26.61
CA LEU A 44 -12.51 -17.56 -26.89
C LEU A 44 -12.86 -16.10 -27.18
N ASP A 45 -13.83 -15.89 -28.07
CA ASP A 45 -14.44 -14.57 -28.28
C ASP A 45 -15.45 -14.27 -27.16
N LEU A 46 -15.05 -13.41 -26.24
CA LEU A 46 -15.85 -13.04 -25.07
C LEU A 46 -17.02 -12.11 -25.40
N SER A 47 -17.12 -11.61 -26.63
CA SER A 47 -18.27 -10.81 -27.07
C SER A 47 -19.45 -11.66 -27.55
N ALA A 48 -19.23 -12.96 -27.80
CA ALA A 48 -20.19 -13.86 -28.44
C ALA A 48 -20.24 -15.25 -27.78
N VAL A 49 -20.38 -15.30 -26.45
CA VAL A 49 -20.44 -16.57 -25.70
C VAL A 49 -21.84 -17.18 -25.78
N ALA A 50 -21.92 -18.44 -26.18
CA ALA A 50 -23.18 -19.16 -26.37
C ALA A 50 -23.69 -19.85 -25.09
N ASP A 51 -24.96 -20.27 -25.12
CA ASP A 51 -25.54 -21.12 -24.07
C ASP A 51 -24.81 -22.47 -23.96
N GLY A 52 -24.50 -22.87 -22.73
CA GLY A 52 -23.77 -24.09 -22.41
C GLY A 52 -22.26 -24.03 -22.66
N GLN A 53 -21.72 -22.89 -23.10
CA GLN A 53 -20.29 -22.77 -23.38
C GLN A 53 -19.46 -22.78 -22.08
N GLU A 54 -18.41 -23.58 -22.07
CA GLU A 54 -17.45 -23.68 -20.98
C GLU A 54 -16.30 -22.67 -21.20
N LEU A 55 -16.01 -21.90 -20.16
CA LEU A 55 -14.94 -20.90 -20.15
C LEU A 55 -13.89 -21.31 -19.11
N TYR A 56 -12.62 -21.14 -19.47
CA TYR A 56 -11.48 -21.38 -18.59
C TYR A 56 -10.58 -20.16 -18.54
N LEU A 57 -10.22 -19.72 -17.34
CA LEU A 57 -9.19 -18.71 -17.15
C LEU A 57 -7.82 -19.36 -17.39
N ASP A 58 -7.04 -18.80 -18.31
CA ASP A 58 -5.72 -19.32 -18.66
C ASP A 58 -4.65 -18.79 -17.71
N LEU A 59 -4.35 -19.59 -16.68
CA LEU A 59 -3.31 -19.28 -15.70
C LEU A 59 -2.03 -20.10 -15.94
N ARG A 60 -1.87 -20.73 -17.11
CA ARG A 60 -0.69 -21.56 -17.43
C ARG A 60 0.62 -20.78 -17.42
N GLY A 61 0.55 -19.46 -17.61
CA GLY A 61 1.71 -18.56 -17.55
C GLY A 61 2.03 -18.01 -16.15
N GLY A 62 1.20 -18.27 -15.14
CA GLY A 62 1.34 -17.72 -13.79
C GLY A 62 1.55 -18.81 -12.74
N THR A 63 2.22 -18.45 -11.63
CA THR A 63 2.48 -19.36 -10.51
C THR A 63 1.93 -18.86 -9.18
N ALA A 64 1.55 -17.58 -9.10
CA ALA A 64 1.04 -16.94 -7.89
C ALA A 64 -0.42 -17.33 -7.59
N ALA A 65 -0.78 -17.34 -6.30
CA ALA A 65 -2.16 -17.41 -5.87
C ALA A 65 -2.93 -16.15 -6.32
N GLY A 66 -4.26 -16.23 -6.42
CA GLY A 66 -5.05 -15.08 -6.84
C GLY A 66 -6.54 -15.36 -6.87
N SER A 67 -7.28 -14.36 -7.33
CA SER A 67 -8.72 -14.46 -7.54
C SER A 67 -9.15 -13.65 -8.76
N ALA A 68 -10.26 -14.05 -9.38
CA ALA A 68 -10.89 -13.26 -10.43
C ALA A 68 -12.40 -13.39 -10.37
N THR A 69 -13.09 -12.33 -10.78
CA THR A 69 -14.53 -12.29 -10.94
C THR A 69 -14.88 -12.29 -12.42
N VAL A 70 -15.64 -13.30 -12.83
CA VAL A 70 -16.20 -13.41 -14.18
C VAL A 70 -17.61 -12.82 -14.15
N GLN A 71 -17.86 -11.81 -14.97
CA GLN A 71 -19.16 -11.18 -15.13
C GLN A 71 -19.72 -11.49 -16.52
N VAL A 72 -20.97 -11.98 -16.59
CA VAL A 72 -21.74 -12.12 -17.83
C VAL A 72 -22.77 -11.01 -17.90
N ALA A 73 -22.88 -10.37 -19.06
CA ALA A 73 -23.95 -9.45 -19.40
C ALA A 73 -24.78 -9.98 -20.57
N ALA A 74 -26.06 -10.19 -20.32
CA ALA A 74 -27.06 -10.51 -21.35
C ALA A 74 -27.85 -9.24 -21.69
N GLN A 75 -28.05 -9.00 -22.98
CA GLN A 75 -28.96 -7.96 -23.48
C GLN A 75 -30.18 -8.64 -24.07
N GLY A 76 -31.36 -8.32 -23.57
CA GLY A 76 -32.63 -8.80 -24.09
C GLY A 76 -33.47 -7.62 -24.57
N SER A 77 -34.15 -7.79 -25.69
CA SER A 77 -35.13 -6.81 -26.17
C SER A 77 -36.54 -7.30 -25.86
N SER A 78 -37.31 -6.50 -25.13
CA SER A 78 -38.77 -6.67 -25.06
C SER A 78 -39.40 -5.69 -26.04
N SER A 79 -40.25 -6.15 -26.94
CA SER A 79 -40.98 -5.26 -27.83
C SER A 79 -42.41 -5.03 -27.35
N THR A 80 -42.81 -3.76 -27.23
CA THR A 80 -44.23 -3.41 -27.13
C THR A 80 -44.75 -3.05 -28.52
N GLY A 81 -45.63 -3.87 -29.08
CA GLY A 81 -46.25 -3.63 -30.37
C GLY A 81 -47.49 -2.75 -30.22
N THR A 82 -47.52 -1.60 -30.90
CA THR A 82 -48.76 -0.82 -31.06
C THR A 82 -49.32 -1.05 -32.46
N VAL A 83 -50.58 -1.46 -32.54
CA VAL A 83 -51.30 -1.52 -33.81
C VAL A 83 -51.95 -0.17 -34.05
N ILE A 84 -51.51 0.53 -35.10
CA ILE A 84 -52.15 1.78 -35.56
C ILE A 84 -52.98 1.44 -36.79
N SER A 85 -54.31 1.54 -36.64
CA SER A 85 -55.26 1.33 -37.74
C SER A 85 -55.57 2.66 -38.42
N VAL A 86 -55.39 2.73 -39.73
CA VAL A 86 -55.75 3.93 -40.53
C VAL A 86 -57.15 3.75 -41.11
N PRO A 87 -58.10 4.66 -40.87
CA PRO A 87 -59.45 4.56 -41.42
C PRO A 87 -59.46 4.85 -42.93
N ASN A 88 -60.40 4.23 -43.66
CA ASN A 88 -60.59 4.42 -45.11
C ASN A 88 -61.03 5.83 -45.51
N THR A 89 -61.45 6.64 -44.54
CA THR A 89 -62.02 7.98 -44.76
C THR A 89 -61.27 9.00 -43.88
N PRO A 90 -60.74 10.10 -44.45
CA PRO A 90 -60.06 11.14 -43.67
C PRO A 90 -60.94 11.68 -42.54
N GLY A 91 -60.44 11.63 -41.30
CA GLY A 91 -61.15 12.10 -40.10
C GLY A 91 -62.12 11.11 -39.44
N GLY A 92 -62.26 9.88 -39.96
CA GLY A 92 -63.07 8.82 -39.36
C GLY A 92 -62.38 8.07 -38.22
N THR A 93 -63.15 7.34 -37.40
CA THR A 93 -62.61 6.38 -36.42
C THR A 93 -62.48 5.01 -37.10
N PRO A 94 -61.33 4.31 -37.02
CA PRO A 94 -61.18 2.99 -37.62
C PRO A 94 -62.16 1.98 -36.99
N THR A 95 -62.88 1.23 -37.82
CA THR A 95 -63.69 0.08 -37.40
C THR A 95 -63.15 -1.20 -38.04
N ALA A 96 -63.59 -2.38 -37.56
CA ALA A 96 -63.19 -3.65 -38.16
C ALA A 96 -63.57 -3.78 -39.65
N ALA A 97 -64.56 -3.00 -40.12
CA ALA A 97 -65.00 -2.97 -41.51
C ALA A 97 -64.36 -1.84 -42.35
N ASP A 98 -63.78 -0.81 -41.73
CA ASP A 98 -63.36 0.43 -42.42
C ASP A 98 -61.89 0.84 -42.20
N HIS A 99 -60.96 -0.13 -42.16
CA HIS A 99 -59.52 0.16 -42.12
C HIS A 99 -58.83 -0.11 -43.45
N ALA A 100 -57.95 0.82 -43.88
CA ALA A 100 -57.23 0.74 -45.16
C ALA A 100 -55.96 -0.07 -45.00
N GLN A 101 -55.22 0.24 -43.92
CA GLN A 101 -53.88 -0.25 -43.68
C GLN A 101 -53.61 -0.32 -42.18
N SER A 102 -52.96 -1.40 -41.75
CA SER A 102 -52.46 -1.56 -40.38
C SER A 102 -50.96 -1.36 -40.37
N ILE A 103 -50.46 -0.43 -39.56
CA ILE A 103 -49.02 -0.27 -39.29
C ILE A 103 -48.76 -0.90 -37.93
N ILE A 104 -47.84 -1.85 -37.89
CA ILE A 104 -47.33 -2.43 -36.64
C ILE A 104 -46.08 -1.64 -36.29
N LEU A 105 -46.17 -0.83 -35.23
CA LEU A 105 -45.02 -0.12 -34.69
C LEU A 105 -44.46 -0.94 -33.53
N VAL A 106 -43.25 -1.48 -33.73
CA VAL A 106 -42.52 -2.24 -32.73
C VAL A 106 -41.49 -1.30 -32.12
N ALA A 107 -41.69 -0.90 -30.87
CA ALA A 107 -40.67 -0.20 -30.09
C ALA A 107 -39.90 -1.24 -29.26
N PRO A 108 -38.63 -1.53 -29.58
CA PRO A 108 -37.81 -2.39 -28.73
C PRO A 108 -37.32 -1.61 -27.51
N ASP A 109 -37.62 -2.12 -26.31
CA ASP A 109 -36.96 -1.73 -25.08
C ASP A 109 -35.83 -2.73 -24.81
N THR A 110 -34.60 -2.25 -24.66
CA THR A 110 -33.46 -3.09 -24.30
C THR A 110 -33.30 -3.15 -22.79
N THR A 111 -33.24 -4.36 -22.24
CA THR A 111 -32.94 -4.61 -20.83
C THR A 111 -31.59 -5.33 -20.72
N LYS A 112 -30.77 -4.92 -19.74
CA LYS A 112 -29.49 -5.55 -19.43
C LYS A 112 -29.63 -6.33 -18.13
N THR A 113 -29.18 -7.58 -18.13
CA THR A 113 -29.09 -8.40 -16.92
C THR A 113 -27.66 -8.88 -16.76
N THR A 114 -27.11 -8.77 -15.55
CA THR A 114 -25.75 -9.22 -15.22
C THR A 114 -25.77 -10.37 -14.22
N ALA A 115 -24.76 -11.23 -14.30
CA ALA A 115 -24.49 -12.27 -13.32
C ALA A 115 -22.97 -12.37 -13.12
N GLU A 116 -22.54 -12.65 -11.89
CA GLU A 116 -21.13 -12.68 -11.50
C GLU A 116 -20.79 -14.01 -10.80
N ALA A 117 -19.55 -14.45 -10.99
CA ALA A 117 -18.96 -15.57 -10.27
C ALA A 117 -17.50 -15.29 -9.97
N THR A 118 -17.12 -15.38 -8.71
CA THR A 118 -15.73 -15.24 -8.27
C THR A 118 -15.10 -16.62 -8.07
N VAL A 119 -13.85 -16.77 -8.50
CA VAL A 119 -13.01 -17.94 -8.23
C VAL A 119 -11.73 -17.50 -7.53
N GLN A 120 -11.26 -18.33 -6.61
CA GLN A 120 -9.93 -18.21 -6.00
C GLN A 120 -9.10 -19.43 -6.39
N TRP A 121 -7.80 -19.24 -6.61
CA TRP A 121 -6.86 -20.32 -6.87
C TRP A 121 -5.63 -20.20 -5.97
N THR A 122 -5.04 -21.33 -5.65
CA THR A 122 -3.79 -21.41 -4.89
C THR A 122 -2.59 -21.22 -5.80
N ALA A 123 -1.46 -20.82 -5.22
CA ALA A 123 -0.18 -20.81 -5.92
C ALA A 123 0.19 -22.22 -6.40
N GLN A 124 0.96 -22.29 -7.49
CA GLN A 124 1.52 -23.55 -7.96
C GLN A 124 2.44 -24.14 -6.88
N PRO A 125 2.35 -25.46 -6.59
CA PRO A 125 3.27 -26.10 -5.65
C PRO A 125 4.74 -25.84 -6.03
N GLY A 126 5.51 -25.30 -5.08
CA GLY A 126 6.93 -24.96 -5.29
C GLY A 126 7.18 -23.62 -5.98
N ALA A 127 6.14 -22.80 -6.23
CA ALA A 127 6.32 -21.42 -6.63
C ALA A 127 7.04 -20.64 -5.51
N ALA A 128 8.02 -19.82 -5.89
CA ALA A 128 8.60 -18.85 -4.96
C ALA A 128 7.53 -17.85 -4.52
N GLN A 129 7.51 -17.53 -3.23
CA GLN A 129 6.58 -16.54 -2.68
C GLN A 129 7.21 -15.16 -2.74
N PRO A 130 6.43 -14.10 -3.00
CA PRO A 130 6.90 -12.74 -2.88
C PRO A 130 7.63 -12.52 -1.56
N ALA A 131 8.77 -11.84 -1.63
CA ALA A 131 9.57 -11.50 -0.47
C ALA A 131 10.05 -10.06 -0.58
N ILE A 132 10.18 -9.41 0.58
CA ILE A 132 10.72 -8.07 0.70
C ILE A 132 11.88 -8.04 1.68
N GLY A 133 12.82 -7.14 1.45
CA GLY A 133 13.88 -6.77 2.39
C GLY A 133 14.06 -5.26 2.36
N THR A 134 14.23 -4.64 3.51
CA THR A 134 14.06 -3.20 3.66
C THR A 134 15.34 -2.54 4.21
N SER A 135 15.55 -1.25 3.95
CA SER A 135 16.60 -0.45 4.61
C SER A 135 16.16 1.00 4.82
N LEU A 136 16.01 1.41 6.09
CA LEU A 136 15.63 2.76 6.49
C LEU A 136 16.84 3.67 6.70
N VAL A 137 16.76 4.90 6.18
CA VAL A 137 17.75 5.97 6.38
C VAL A 137 17.12 7.35 6.53
N ASP A 138 17.82 8.29 7.18
CA ASP A 138 17.47 9.71 7.11
C ASP A 138 17.69 10.24 5.68
N ALA A 139 16.70 10.95 5.14
CA ALA A 139 16.78 11.58 3.83
C ALA A 139 17.82 12.70 3.77
N ALA A 140 18.18 13.33 4.89
CA ALA A 140 19.06 14.49 4.90
C ALA A 140 20.52 14.11 4.57
N ASP A 141 21.01 13.00 5.11
CA ASP A 141 22.42 12.59 4.98
C ASP A 141 22.64 11.08 4.75
N GLY A 142 21.57 10.27 4.77
CA GLY A 142 21.61 8.84 4.53
C GLY A 142 22.10 8.02 5.72
N ASP A 143 22.21 8.61 6.91
CA ASP A 143 22.52 7.87 8.13
C ASP A 143 21.24 7.34 8.82
N ARG A 144 21.32 6.97 10.10
CA ARG A 144 20.18 6.44 10.89
C ARG A 144 19.87 7.31 12.12
N VAL A 145 20.17 8.59 12.02
CA VAL A 145 19.98 9.60 13.06
C VAL A 145 19.12 10.71 12.47
N LEU A 146 18.01 11.04 13.12
CA LEU A 146 17.13 12.11 12.70
C LEU A 146 17.26 13.29 13.66
N ASP A 147 17.22 14.52 13.15
CA ASP A 147 17.17 15.72 13.98
C ASP A 147 16.00 15.66 15.00
N TRP A 148 16.18 16.27 16.16
CA TRP A 148 15.21 16.25 17.28
C TRP A 148 13.84 16.86 16.91
N ASN A 149 13.81 17.75 15.92
CA ASN A 149 12.58 18.38 15.42
C ASN A 149 11.88 17.57 14.31
N GLY A 150 12.31 16.33 14.08
CA GLY A 150 11.77 15.45 13.06
C GLY A 150 12.38 15.69 11.68
N GLY A 151 11.84 15.00 10.68
CA GLY A 151 12.39 14.98 9.34
C GLY A 151 11.73 13.92 8.46
N THR A 152 12.35 13.63 7.32
CA THR A 152 11.89 12.57 6.40
C THR A 152 12.85 11.41 6.47
N VAL A 153 12.34 10.21 6.72
CA VAL A 153 13.10 8.96 6.58
C VAL A 153 12.58 8.21 5.36
N ILE A 154 13.50 7.59 4.63
CA ILE A 154 13.22 6.84 3.41
C ILE A 154 13.55 5.39 3.69
N ASP A 155 12.56 4.51 3.56
CA ASP A 155 12.80 3.07 3.55
C ASP A 155 12.90 2.57 2.11
N THR A 156 14.04 2.00 1.74
CA THR A 156 14.23 1.36 0.44
C THR A 156 13.86 -0.11 0.56
N VAL A 157 12.76 -0.49 -0.08
CA VAL A 157 12.22 -1.86 -0.11
C VAL A 157 12.69 -2.58 -1.36
N ALA A 158 13.57 -3.57 -1.21
CA ALA A 158 13.89 -4.53 -2.26
C ALA A 158 12.82 -5.63 -2.31
N TYR A 159 12.31 -5.96 -3.49
CA TYR A 159 11.32 -7.00 -3.70
C TYR A 159 11.84 -8.11 -4.62
N GLN A 160 11.29 -9.31 -4.44
CA GLN A 160 11.55 -10.50 -5.25
C GLN A 160 10.24 -11.21 -5.59
N ASP A 161 10.26 -11.94 -6.70
CA ASP A 161 9.16 -12.80 -7.15
C ASP A 161 7.81 -12.09 -7.37
N LEU A 162 7.84 -10.80 -7.76
CA LEU A 162 6.64 -10.07 -8.18
C LEU A 162 6.30 -10.34 -9.65
N VAL A 163 5.03 -10.16 -10.02
CA VAL A 163 4.58 -10.35 -11.41
C VAL A 163 4.73 -9.03 -12.18
N PRO A 164 5.56 -8.97 -13.24
CA PRO A 164 5.68 -7.77 -14.04
C PRO A 164 4.35 -7.33 -14.66
N GLY A 165 4.04 -6.05 -14.57
CA GLY A 165 2.78 -5.48 -15.08
C GLY A 165 1.59 -5.57 -14.10
N THR A 166 1.71 -6.30 -12.98
CA THR A 166 0.72 -6.30 -11.90
C THR A 166 0.95 -5.11 -10.97
N THR A 167 -0.11 -4.40 -10.59
CA THR A 167 0.01 -3.29 -9.62
C THR A 167 0.11 -3.83 -8.20
N TYR A 168 1.00 -3.25 -7.40
CA TYR A 168 1.19 -3.54 -5.99
C TYR A 168 1.24 -2.24 -5.18
N THR A 169 0.94 -2.36 -3.89
CA THR A 169 1.09 -1.27 -2.93
C THR A 169 1.93 -1.74 -1.75
N LEU A 170 3.03 -1.03 -1.51
CA LEU A 170 3.77 -1.10 -0.25
C LEU A 170 3.17 -0.13 0.74
N TRP A 171 2.94 -0.59 1.96
CA TRP A 171 2.53 0.24 3.07
C TRP A 171 3.43 -0.05 4.26
N GLY A 172 3.73 0.97 5.05
CA GLY A 172 4.45 0.78 6.29
C GLY A 172 4.02 1.75 7.39
N GLU A 173 4.51 1.46 8.59
CA GLU A 173 4.33 2.27 9.78
C GLU A 173 5.60 2.27 10.63
N LEU A 174 5.96 3.43 11.18
CA LEU A 174 7.02 3.52 12.17
C LEU A 174 6.51 3.07 13.54
N MET A 175 7.29 2.22 14.21
CA MET A 175 7.01 1.65 15.52
C MET A 175 7.99 2.20 16.55
N ARG A 176 7.52 2.43 17.78
CA ARG A 176 8.42 2.76 18.90
C ARG A 176 9.13 1.51 19.37
N LYS A 177 10.47 1.51 19.37
CA LYS A 177 11.25 0.36 19.86
C LYS A 177 11.09 0.11 21.36
N SER A 178 10.81 1.16 22.14
CA SER A 178 10.73 1.11 23.60
C SER A 178 9.60 0.24 24.13
N ASP A 179 8.45 0.23 23.46
CA ASP A 179 7.23 -0.46 23.90
C ASP A 179 6.53 -1.25 22.77
N GLY A 180 7.05 -1.20 21.54
CA GLY A 180 6.48 -1.85 20.37
C GLY A 180 5.17 -1.23 19.89
N GLN A 181 4.78 -0.05 20.38
CA GLN A 181 3.54 0.60 19.99
C GLN A 181 3.68 1.35 18.65
N PRO A 182 2.60 1.38 17.84
CA PRO A 182 2.58 2.18 16.63
C PRO A 182 2.70 3.66 16.93
N THR A 183 3.43 4.39 16.08
CA THR A 183 3.53 5.85 16.18
C THR A 183 2.36 6.57 15.50
N GLY A 184 1.66 5.90 14.58
CA GLY A 184 0.71 6.52 13.65
C GLY A 184 1.37 7.17 12.43
N ILE A 185 2.71 7.19 12.35
CA ILE A 185 3.44 7.70 11.19
C ILE A 185 3.49 6.60 10.14
N THR A 186 2.79 6.81 9.03
CA THR A 186 2.64 5.81 7.96
C THR A 186 3.20 6.33 6.65
N GLY A 187 3.58 5.39 5.79
CA GLY A 187 4.06 5.63 4.44
C GLY A 187 3.42 4.62 3.49
N SER A 188 3.22 5.02 2.23
CA SER A 188 2.68 4.10 1.21
C SER A 188 3.21 4.46 -0.17
N THR A 189 3.42 3.47 -1.02
CA THR A 189 3.80 3.64 -2.42
C THR A 189 3.18 2.55 -3.29
N THR A 190 2.39 2.97 -4.27
CA THR A 190 1.82 2.10 -5.30
C THR A 190 2.70 2.09 -6.55
N PHE A 191 2.99 0.91 -7.07
CA PHE A 191 3.88 0.72 -8.21
C PHE A 191 3.49 -0.48 -9.06
N THR A 192 4.00 -0.52 -10.29
CA THR A 192 3.84 -1.65 -11.21
C THR A 192 5.22 -2.05 -11.69
N PRO A 193 5.82 -3.14 -11.17
CA PRO A 193 7.17 -3.55 -11.53
C PRO A 193 7.21 -4.01 -12.99
N THR A 194 8.34 -3.78 -13.65
CA THR A 194 8.61 -4.26 -15.02
C THR A 194 9.47 -5.52 -15.03
N THR A 195 10.07 -5.87 -13.89
CA THR A 195 10.86 -7.08 -13.64
C THR A 195 10.41 -7.72 -12.32
N PRO A 196 10.62 -9.04 -12.12
CA PRO A 196 10.22 -9.70 -10.87
C PRO A 196 10.98 -9.23 -9.62
N GLU A 197 12.15 -8.63 -9.82
CA GLU A 197 13.04 -8.12 -8.80
C GLU A 197 13.32 -6.63 -9.03
N GLY A 198 13.47 -5.88 -7.95
CA GLY A 198 13.78 -4.45 -8.00
C GLY A 198 13.68 -3.81 -6.61
N SER A 199 13.62 -2.49 -6.58
CA SER A 199 13.44 -1.73 -5.34
C SER A 199 12.50 -0.54 -5.52
N VAL A 200 11.81 -0.18 -4.45
CA VAL A 200 10.89 0.97 -4.35
C VAL A 200 11.10 1.63 -3.00
N ASP A 201 11.03 2.96 -2.96
CA ASP A 201 11.17 3.72 -1.72
C ASP A 201 9.79 4.02 -1.11
N VAL A 202 9.69 3.93 0.22
CA VAL A 202 8.54 4.37 1.03
C VAL A 202 9.01 5.49 1.96
N ASN A 203 8.35 6.64 1.88
CA ASN A 203 8.73 7.83 2.64
C ASN A 203 7.85 8.00 3.88
N PHE A 204 8.47 8.31 5.01
CA PHE A 204 7.80 8.65 6.26
C PHE A 204 8.19 10.05 6.70
N ILE A 205 7.20 10.85 7.10
CA ILE A 205 7.42 12.20 7.62
C ILE A 205 7.22 12.15 9.14
N VAL A 206 8.34 12.24 9.87
CA VAL A 206 8.36 12.26 11.34
C VAL A 206 8.20 13.71 11.81
N PRO A 207 7.13 14.06 12.55
CA PRO A 207 6.97 15.39 13.11
C PRO A 207 7.83 15.59 14.37
N GLU A 208 7.81 16.81 14.92
CA GLU A 208 8.31 17.06 16.27
C GLU A 208 7.58 16.21 17.33
N GLY A 209 8.24 15.96 18.47
CA GLY A 209 7.66 15.25 19.62
C GLY A 209 8.05 13.77 19.74
N PHE A 210 8.97 13.31 18.89
CA PHE A 210 9.63 12.00 18.97
C PHE A 210 11.08 12.11 19.45
N ASP A 211 11.47 13.25 20.03
CA ASP A 211 12.85 13.49 20.43
C ASP A 211 13.35 12.47 21.46
N GLY A 212 14.54 11.92 21.21
CA GLY A 212 15.12 10.84 22.02
C GLY A 212 14.46 9.47 21.86
N GLU A 213 13.44 9.32 21.00
CA GLU A 213 12.87 8.01 20.67
C GLU A 213 13.73 7.25 19.66
N VAL A 214 13.57 5.93 19.67
CA VAL A 214 14.14 5.01 18.67
C VAL A 214 12.97 4.39 17.92
N LEU A 215 12.95 4.61 16.60
CA LEU A 215 11.86 4.20 15.73
C LEU A 215 12.32 3.09 14.78
N VAL A 216 11.43 2.17 14.45
CA VAL A 216 11.70 1.04 13.54
C VAL A 216 10.58 0.96 12.52
N ALA A 217 10.90 0.89 11.23
CA ALA A 217 9.87 0.78 10.20
C ALA A 217 9.44 -0.68 10.01
N PHE A 218 8.12 -0.85 9.90
CA PHE A 218 7.44 -2.11 9.59
C PHE A 218 6.76 -1.97 8.23
N GLU A 219 6.92 -2.96 7.36
CA GLU A 219 6.38 -2.93 5.99
C GLU A 219 5.49 -4.14 5.70
N ALA A 220 4.53 -3.91 4.80
CA ALA A 220 3.67 -4.92 4.22
C ALA A 220 3.43 -4.63 2.73
N LEU A 221 3.53 -5.67 1.91
CA LEU A 221 3.29 -5.63 0.47
C LEU A 221 1.91 -6.22 0.16
N PHE A 222 1.11 -5.51 -0.63
CA PHE A 222 -0.22 -5.92 -1.08
C PHE A 222 -0.31 -5.94 -2.60
N GLU A 223 -1.13 -6.84 -3.13
CA GLU A 223 -1.53 -6.80 -4.54
C GLU A 223 -2.67 -5.80 -4.74
N GLY A 224 -2.62 -5.03 -5.83
CA GLY A 224 -3.61 -4.02 -6.18
C GLY A 224 -3.17 -2.60 -5.85
N ALA A 225 -4.08 -1.65 -6.07
CA ALA A 225 -3.81 -0.22 -5.88
C ALA A 225 -3.90 0.22 -4.41
N GLU A 226 -4.50 -0.60 -3.53
CA GLU A 226 -4.76 -0.26 -2.14
C GLU A 226 -4.12 -1.28 -1.20
N ALA A 227 -3.65 -0.82 -0.03
CA ALA A 227 -3.17 -1.69 1.04
C ALA A 227 -4.36 -2.37 1.74
N SER A 228 -4.89 -3.44 1.14
CA SER A 228 -6.09 -4.11 1.62
C SER A 228 -6.00 -5.63 1.45
N GLY A 229 -6.63 -6.37 2.38
CA GLY A 229 -6.61 -7.83 2.40
C GLY A 229 -5.40 -8.41 3.11
N GLU A 230 -5.05 -9.65 2.77
CA GLU A 230 -3.87 -10.34 3.31
C GLU A 230 -2.61 -9.87 2.57
N PRO A 231 -1.54 -9.48 3.29
CA PRO A 231 -0.29 -9.09 2.65
C PRO A 231 0.39 -10.28 1.98
N LEU A 232 1.01 -10.03 0.82
CA LEU A 232 1.82 -11.01 0.10
C LEU A 232 3.17 -11.27 0.78
N ALA A 233 3.72 -10.24 1.42
CA ALA A 233 4.97 -10.29 2.17
C ALA A 233 4.95 -9.20 3.26
N VAL A 234 5.66 -9.44 4.37
CA VAL A 234 5.81 -8.48 5.46
C VAL A 234 7.26 -8.48 5.98
N HIS A 235 7.71 -7.32 6.44
CA HIS A 235 8.95 -7.18 7.22
C HIS A 235 8.62 -6.43 8.51
N GLN A 236 8.56 -7.16 9.63
CA GLN A 236 8.05 -6.65 10.90
C GLN A 236 8.93 -7.15 12.06
N ASP A 237 10.17 -6.66 12.09
CA ASP A 237 11.14 -7.00 13.13
C ASP A 237 11.57 -5.74 13.89
N ILE A 238 11.11 -5.62 15.14
CA ILE A 238 11.41 -4.47 16.02
C ILE A 238 12.90 -4.38 16.39
N ASP A 239 13.64 -5.47 16.21
CA ASP A 239 15.07 -5.55 16.52
C ASP A 239 15.96 -5.36 15.29
N ASP A 240 15.39 -5.14 14.10
CA ASP A 240 16.17 -4.95 12.88
C ASP A 240 16.91 -3.60 12.87
N ALA A 241 18.23 -3.69 13.00
CA ALA A 241 19.13 -2.53 12.99
C ALA A 241 19.15 -1.81 11.62
N ALA A 242 18.91 -2.50 10.51
CA ALA A 242 18.84 -1.87 9.20
C ALA A 242 17.60 -0.98 9.05
N GLN A 243 16.55 -1.28 9.81
CA GLN A 243 15.26 -0.59 9.88
C GLN A 243 15.12 0.40 11.03
N THR A 244 16.16 0.56 11.86
CA THR A 244 16.10 1.38 13.07
C THR A 244 16.69 2.77 12.83
N VAL A 245 15.98 3.83 13.20
CA VAL A 245 16.49 5.21 13.29
C VAL A 245 16.39 5.74 14.72
N THR A 246 17.33 6.59 15.11
CA THR A 246 17.31 7.28 16.42
C THR A 246 17.01 8.76 16.20
N VAL A 247 16.01 9.29 16.90
CA VAL A 247 15.74 10.73 16.88
C VAL A 247 16.57 11.38 17.96
N GLU A 248 17.32 12.45 17.62
CA GLU A 248 18.12 13.18 18.60
C GLU A 248 17.26 13.73 19.75
N ALA A 249 17.85 13.86 20.94
CA ALA A 249 17.17 14.48 22.06
C ALA A 249 17.09 16.00 21.86
N ALA A 250 15.95 16.60 22.21
CA ALA A 250 15.81 18.04 22.12
C ALA A 250 16.83 18.75 23.04
N PRO A 251 17.42 19.87 22.59
CA PRO A 251 18.35 20.62 23.43
C PRO A 251 17.64 21.12 24.69
N VAL A 252 18.24 20.86 25.85
CA VAL A 252 17.72 21.37 27.13
C VAL A 252 17.76 22.90 27.13
N VAL A 253 16.60 23.54 27.08
CA VAL A 253 16.50 24.99 27.27
C VAL A 253 16.78 25.27 28.75
N VAL A 254 18.04 25.56 29.08
CA VAL A 254 18.40 26.07 30.41
C VAL A 254 17.69 27.41 30.60
N SER A 255 16.60 27.41 31.35
CA SER A 255 16.00 28.66 31.81
C SER A 255 17.08 29.42 32.59
N PRO A 256 17.37 30.69 32.27
CA PRO A 256 18.33 31.44 33.06
C PRO A 256 17.86 31.41 34.51
N THR A 257 18.74 31.01 35.42
CA THR A 257 18.51 31.10 36.87
C THR A 257 17.92 32.49 37.16
N PRO A 258 16.81 32.61 37.92
CA PRO A 258 16.28 33.92 38.24
C PRO A 258 17.39 34.72 38.92
N THR A 259 17.81 35.82 38.27
CA THR A 259 18.72 36.80 38.85
C THR A 259 18.25 37.09 40.27
N PRO A 260 19.09 36.94 41.32
CA PRO A 260 18.69 37.29 42.67
C PRO A 260 18.12 38.70 42.66
N ALA A 261 16.90 38.87 43.17
CA ALA A 261 16.28 40.18 43.29
C ALA A 261 17.28 41.13 43.97
N ALA A 262 17.55 42.27 43.32
CA ALA A 262 18.39 43.30 43.90
C ALA A 262 17.85 43.67 45.29
N PRO A 263 18.71 43.78 46.32
CA PRO A 263 18.25 44.14 47.65
C PRO A 263 17.60 45.51 47.60
N THR A 264 16.36 45.61 48.06
CA THR A 264 15.65 46.88 48.18
C THR A 264 16.39 47.77 49.19
N THR A 265 16.83 48.94 48.73
CA THR A 265 17.43 49.99 49.56
C THR A 265 16.46 50.42 50.67
N PRO A 266 16.86 50.40 51.96
CA PRO A 266 16.08 51.03 53.02
C PRO A 266 16.13 52.55 52.89
N THR A 267 14.98 53.19 53.05
CA THR A 267 14.79 54.64 53.13
C THR A 267 15.63 55.27 54.24
N THR A 268 16.33 56.34 53.88
CA THR A 268 17.21 57.16 54.72
C THR A 268 16.46 57.85 55.86
N GLY A 269 16.85 57.58 57.10
CA GLY A 269 16.41 58.34 58.27
C GLY A 269 17.24 58.01 59.51
N GLY A 270 17.99 59.00 60.01
CA GLY A 270 18.54 59.01 61.37
C GLY A 270 20.04 58.70 61.50
N ALA A 271 20.78 59.69 61.99
CA ALA A 271 22.22 59.65 62.26
C ALA A 271 22.63 58.61 63.31
N GLY A 272 23.81 58.01 63.16
CA GLY A 272 24.47 57.30 64.25
C GLY A 272 25.60 56.35 63.85
N ASN A 273 26.83 56.84 64.02
CA ASN A 273 28.10 56.13 64.26
C ASN A 273 28.68 55.12 63.24
N LEU A 274 29.93 55.42 62.90
CA LEU A 274 30.89 54.65 62.12
C LEU A 274 31.32 53.37 62.85
N ALA A 275 31.56 52.30 62.08
CA ALA A 275 32.57 51.30 62.39
C ALA A 275 33.26 50.86 61.10
N ALA A 276 34.55 51.21 60.98
CA ALA A 276 35.46 50.70 59.98
C ALA A 276 36.07 49.39 60.49
N THR A 277 36.11 48.35 59.67
CA THR A 277 37.18 47.34 59.71
C THR A 277 37.42 46.80 58.30
N GLY A 278 38.60 47.09 57.78
CA GLY A 278 39.16 46.38 56.63
C GLY A 278 39.65 44.99 57.04
N GLY A 279 39.67 44.08 56.07
CA GLY A 279 40.29 42.76 56.20
C GLY A 279 40.55 42.17 54.83
N THR A 280 41.80 42.25 54.38
CA THR A 280 42.34 41.57 53.19
C THR A 280 42.96 40.24 53.62
N VAL A 281 42.63 39.13 52.94
CA VAL A 281 43.41 37.87 52.96
C VAL A 281 43.05 36.99 51.74
N PRO A 282 43.87 36.02 51.31
CA PRO A 282 44.63 36.12 50.06
C PRO A 282 44.41 34.94 49.09
N ILE A 283 44.99 35.08 47.90
CA ILE A 283 45.13 34.05 46.86
C ILE A 283 46.29 33.12 47.24
N ALA A 284 46.06 31.80 47.28
CA ALA A 284 47.11 30.81 47.11
C ALA A 284 46.55 29.50 46.54
N ALA A 285 47.23 29.04 45.48
CA ALA A 285 46.97 27.87 44.65
C ALA A 285 47.34 26.54 45.33
N THR A 286 46.85 25.41 44.82
CA THR A 286 47.68 24.36 44.17
C THR A 286 46.84 23.25 43.54
N ALA A 287 47.42 22.63 42.51
CA ALA A 287 46.90 21.68 41.53
C ALA A 287 47.01 20.19 41.93
N ALA A 288 46.27 19.32 41.22
CA ALA A 288 46.63 17.94 40.82
C ALA A 288 45.44 17.33 40.03
N ALA A 289 45.56 17.04 38.72
CA ALA A 289 45.93 15.73 38.13
C ALA A 289 44.77 14.69 38.18
N VAL A 290 44.40 13.88 37.16
CA VAL A 290 45.07 13.37 35.96
C VAL A 290 44.09 12.53 35.10
N LEU A 291 44.31 12.58 33.78
CA LEU A 291 44.09 11.65 32.65
C LEU A 291 42.79 10.86 32.34
N ALA A 292 42.54 10.90 31.03
CA ALA A 292 41.68 10.13 30.16
C ALA A 292 42.10 8.65 29.94
N LEU A 293 41.13 7.83 29.52
CA LEU A 293 41.34 6.57 28.78
C LEU A 293 40.36 6.48 27.60
N LEU A 294 40.93 6.41 26.40
CA LEU A 294 40.31 6.00 25.13
C LEU A 294 40.45 4.48 24.96
N ALA A 295 39.51 3.81 24.26
CA ALA A 295 39.80 2.96 23.09
C ALA A 295 38.61 2.06 22.67
N GLY A 296 38.45 1.90 21.35
CA GLY A 296 37.66 0.83 20.70
C GLY A 296 36.98 1.31 19.40
N ALA A 297 37.71 1.68 18.33
CA ALA A 297 38.42 0.84 17.34
C ALA A 297 37.62 0.71 16.02
N MET A 298 38.07 1.51 15.05
CA MET A 298 37.71 1.57 13.64
C MET A 298 38.26 0.34 12.89
N LEU A 299 37.44 -0.30 12.06
CA LEU A 299 37.85 -1.39 11.15
C LEU A 299 37.54 -0.98 9.71
N THR A 300 38.58 -0.69 8.93
CA THR A 300 38.51 -0.70 7.47
C THR A 300 39.51 -1.70 6.88
N ARG A 301 39.00 -2.37 5.84
CA ARG A 301 39.59 -3.40 4.99
C ARG A 301 40.97 -3.05 4.43
N VAL A 302 41.75 -4.07 4.05
CA VAL A 302 42.03 -4.40 2.63
C VAL A 302 42.72 -5.77 2.48
N ARG A 303 42.06 -6.60 1.66
CA ARG A 303 42.50 -7.64 0.73
C ARG A 303 44.01 -7.69 0.36
N ARG A 304 44.63 -8.89 0.39
CA ARG A 304 45.01 -9.69 -0.82
C ARG A 304 45.87 -10.93 -0.50
N ARG A 305 45.42 -12.06 -1.09
CA ARG A 305 46.15 -13.17 -1.77
C ARG A 305 47.07 -14.11 -0.97
N GLY A 306 46.79 -15.42 -1.11
CA GLY A 306 47.86 -16.42 -1.34
C GLY A 306 47.63 -17.85 -0.83
N ALA A 307 47.04 -18.71 -1.69
CA ALA A 307 47.49 -20.07 -2.07
C ALA A 307 47.63 -21.25 -1.07
N GLY A 308 47.14 -22.43 -1.56
CA GLY A 308 47.60 -23.80 -1.26
C GLY A 308 46.73 -24.55 -0.25
N VAL A 309 46.27 -25.78 -0.43
CA VAL A 309 46.49 -26.89 -1.38
C VAL A 309 45.21 -27.73 -1.35
#